data_AF-A0A847JF41-F1
#
_entry.id   AF-A0A847JF41-F1
#
_cell.length_a   1.000
_cell.length_b   1.000
_cell.length_c   1.000
_cell.angle_alpha   90.00
_cell.angle_beta   90.00
_cell.angle_gamma   90.00
#
_symmetry.space_group_name_H-M   'P 1'
#
loop_
_entity.id
_entity.type
_entity.pdbx_description
1 polymer ?
#
loop_
_entity_poly.entity_id
_entity_poly.type
_entity_poly.pdbx_seq_one_letter_code
_entity_poly.pdbx_strand_id
1 'polypeptide(L)' 'MSTIQSVLDGIIGYGEGAAAVVAGGLGVVGIALAGHAGIALYRAIDEGRPVLGHLVGLLVGATMTIAAIVAGWVSLQIVE' A
#
# COMPACT_ATOMS: atom_id res chain seq x y z
N MET A 1 23.61 -31.80 -3.32
CA MET A 1 22.40 -30.98 -3.12
C MET A 1 21.26 -31.73 -3.79
N SER A 2 20.14 -31.98 -3.10
CA SER A 2 19.07 -32.82 -3.66
C SER A 2 18.13 -32.02 -4.56
N THR A 3 17.58 -32.64 -5.60
CA THR A 3 16.61 -32.02 -6.53
C THR A 3 15.42 -31.38 -5.81
N ILE A 4 15.04 -31.91 -4.65
CA ILE A 4 13.96 -31.39 -3.80
C ILE A 4 14.32 -30.02 -3.21
N GLN A 5 15.57 -29.80 -2.78
CA GLN A 5 16.01 -28.52 -2.23
C GLN A 5 16.01 -27.40 -3.28
N SER A 6 16.45 -27.67 -4.52
CA SER A 6 16.41 -26.68 -5.60
C SER A 6 14.98 -26.26 -5.98
N VAL A 7 14.01 -27.18 -5.91
CA VAL A 7 12.60 -26.87 -6.16
C VAL A 7 12.02 -26.07 -4.99
N LEU A 8 12.39 -26.40 -3.75
CA LEU A 8 11.93 -25.70 -2.56
C LEU A 8 12.41 -24.23 -2.54
N ASP A 9 13.69 -23.99 -2.82
CA ASP A 9 14.28 -22.64 -2.87
C ASP A 9 13.64 -21.80 -3.99
N GLY A 10 13.33 -22.42 -5.13
CA GLY A 10 12.60 -21.77 -6.21
C GLY A 10 11.21 -21.32 -5.79
N ILE A 11 10.43 -22.19 -5.13
CA ILE A 11 9.06 -21.87 -4.68
C ILE A 11 9.05 -20.73 -3.65
N ILE A 12 10.01 -20.73 -2.72
CA ILE A 12 10.13 -19.67 -1.70
C ILE A 12 10.52 -18.34 -2.36
N GLY A 13 11.52 -18.33 -3.25
CA GLY A 13 11.93 -17.13 -3.98
C GLY A 13 10.84 -16.52 -4.87
N TYR A 14 9.96 -17.33 -5.47
CA TYR A 14 8.79 -16.83 -6.20
C TYR A 14 7.75 -16.17 -5.28
N GLY A 15 7.60 -16.64 -4.04
CA GLY A 15 6.69 -16.06 -3.05
C GLY A 15 7.10 -14.67 -2.57
N GLU A 16 8.40 -14.47 -2.33
CA GLU A 16 8.97 -13.19 -1.90
C GLU A 16 8.84 -12.10 -2.95
N GLY A 17 9.10 -12.44 -4.22
CA GLY A 17 8.92 -11.51 -5.34
C GLY A 17 7.45 -11.11 -5.54
N ALA A 18 6.51 -12.03 -5.34
CA ALA A 18 5.08 -11.74 -5.46
C ALA A 18 4.57 -10.84 -4.32
N ALA A 19 5.04 -11.06 -3.08
CA ALA A 19 4.68 -10.24 -1.92
C ALA A 19 5.13 -8.77 -2.09
N ALA A 20 6.34 -8.55 -2.59
CA ALA A 20 6.86 -7.21 -2.85
C ALA A 20 6.06 -6.46 -3.93
N VAL A 21 5.61 -7.16 -4.99
CA VAL A 21 4.79 -6.57 -6.06
C VAL A 21 3.39 -6.21 -5.55
N VAL A 22 2.79 -7.05 -4.70
CA VAL A 22 1.46 -6.76 -4.12
C VAL A 22 1.55 -5.60 -3.12
N ALA A 23 2.57 -5.56 -2.27
CA ALA A 23 2.81 -4.44 -1.35
C ALA A 23 3.06 -3.13 -2.09
N GLY A 24 3.89 -3.17 -3.14
CA GLY A 24 4.13 -2.03 -4.03
C GLY A 24 2.86 -1.57 -4.75
N GLY A 25 2.07 -2.50 -5.29
CA GLY A 25 0.80 -2.22 -5.96
C GLY A 25 -0.24 -1.59 -5.04
N LEU A 26 -0.39 -2.09 -3.82
CA LEU A 26 -1.27 -1.49 -2.81
C LEU A 26 -0.84 -0.07 -2.44
N GLY A 27 0.48 0.19 -2.36
CA GLY A 27 1.03 1.52 -2.11
C GLY A 27 0.65 2.53 -3.20
N VAL A 28 0.77 2.15 -4.48
CA VAL A 28 0.41 3.00 -5.62
C VAL A 28 -1.09 3.33 -5.63
N VAL A 29 -1.94 2.34 -5.33
CA VAL A 29 -3.39 2.54 -5.23
C VAL A 29 -3.75 3.48 -4.07
N GLY A 30 -3.09 3.35 -2.92
CA GLY A 30 -3.25 4.24 -1.77
C GLY A 30 -2.91 5.70 -2.10
N ILE A 31 -1.81 5.93 -2.80
CA ILE A 31 -1.39 7.28 -3.25
C ILE A 31 -2.41 7.86 -4.23
N ALA A 32 -2.89 7.07 -5.20
CA ALA A 32 -3.88 7.53 -6.17
C ALA A 32 -5.21 7.95 -5.49
N LEU A 33 -5.69 7.16 -4.53
CA LEU A 33 -6.88 7.47 -3.74
C LEU A 33 -6.70 8.73 -2.86
N ALA A 34 -5.54 8.89 -2.22
CA ALA A 34 -5.21 10.08 -1.45
C ALA A 34 -5.16 11.34 -2.33
N GLY A 35 -4.57 11.24 -3.53
CA GLY A 35 -4.57 12.32 -4.52
C GLY A 35 -5.98 12.69 -4.98
N HIS A 36 -6.84 11.68 -5.25
CA HIS A 36 -8.23 11.90 -5.62
C HIS A 36 -9.03 12.59 -4.50
N ALA A 37 -8.83 12.17 -3.25
CA ALA A 37 -9.42 12.81 -2.08
C ALA A 37 -8.95 14.27 -1.90
N GLY A 38 -7.68 14.56 -2.19
CA GLY A 38 -7.14 15.91 -2.17
C GLY A 38 -7.76 16.83 -3.22
N ILE A 39 -7.99 16.34 -4.44
CA ILE A 39 -8.67 17.11 -5.50
C ILE A 39 -10.14 17.37 -5.13
N ALA A 40 -10.82 16.37 -4.57
CA ALA A 40 -12.19 16.53 -4.09
C ALA A 40 -12.27 17.55 -2.95
N LEU A 41 -11.31 17.52 -2.00
CA LEU A 41 -11.18 18.48 -0.92
C LEU A 41 -11.00 19.90 -1.44
N TYR A 42 -10.09 20.09 -2.41
CA TYR A 42 -9.84 21.39 -3.04
C TYR A 42 -11.13 21.96 -3.64
N ARG A 43 -11.86 21.16 -4.42
CA ARG A 43 -13.16 21.57 -4.99
C ARG A 43 -14.23 21.81 -3.94
N ALA A 44 -14.22 21.07 -2.83
CA ALA A 44 -15.19 21.26 -1.76
C ALA A 44 -14.96 22.55 -0.97
N ILE A 45 -13.70 22.92 -0.75
CA ILE A 45 -13.31 24.20 -0.13
C ILE A 45 -13.72 25.37 -1.03
N ASP A 46 -13.44 25.27 -2.33
CA ASP A 46 -13.75 26.31 -3.31
C ASP A 46 -15.27 26.56 -3.44
N GLU A 47 -16.07 25.50 -3.25
CA GLU A 47 -17.54 25.57 -3.31
C GLU A 47 -18.22 25.87 -1.96
N GLY A 48 -17.46 26.12 -0.88
CA GLY A 48 -18.02 26.39 0.45
C GLY A 48 -18.79 25.23 1.09
N ARG A 49 -18.59 24.00 0.57
CA ARG A 49 -19.24 22.77 1.04
C ARG A 49 -18.53 22.22 2.28
N PRO A 50 -19.22 21.50 3.18
CA PRO A 50 -18.62 20.98 4.41
C PRO A 50 -17.36 20.15 4.15
N VAL A 51 -16.22 20.74 4.51
CA VAL A 51 -14.85 20.29 4.25
C VAL A 51 -14.46 19.07 5.10
N LEU A 52 -15.22 18.80 6.16
CA LEU A 52 -14.93 17.76 7.17
C LEU A 52 -14.85 16.35 6.55
N GLY A 53 -15.75 16.01 5.62
CA GLY A 53 -15.75 14.68 4.97
C GLY A 53 -14.52 14.43 4.10
N HIS A 54 -13.96 15.49 3.53
CA HIS A 54 -12.80 15.41 2.68
C HIS A 54 -11.50 15.33 3.49
N LEU A 55 -11.41 16.06 4.61
CA LEU A 55 -10.28 15.95 5.55
C LEU A 55 -10.22 14.54 6.16
N VAL A 56 -11.38 13.97 6.51
CA VAL A 56 -11.47 12.58 6.99
C VAL A 56 -11.02 11.60 5.91
N GLY A 57 -11.45 11.79 4.65
CA GLY A 57 -10.98 10.95 3.53
C GLY A 57 -9.46 11.00 3.32
N LEU A 58 -8.87 12.18 3.48
CA LEU A 58 -7.42 12.38 3.39
C LEU A 58 -6.68 11.69 4.55
N LEU A 59 -7.20 11.81 5.76
CA LEU A 59 -6.63 11.20 6.97
C LEU A 59 -6.68 9.66 6.88
N VAL A 60 -7.83 9.10 6.50
CA VAL A 60 -8.00 7.65 6.29
C VAL A 60 -7.10 7.13 5.18
N GLY A 61 -7.00 7.84 4.04
CA GLY A 61 -6.12 7.47 2.93
C GLY A 61 -4.65 7.45 3.33
N ALA A 62 -4.20 8.45 4.09
CA ALA A 62 -2.84 8.50 4.63
C ALA A 62 -2.56 7.34 5.61
N THR A 63 -3.48 7.08 6.55
CA THR A 63 -3.33 6.00 7.53
C THR A 63 -3.25 4.62 6.86
N MET A 64 -4.09 4.35 5.87
CA MET A 64 -4.07 3.09 5.11
C MET A 64 -2.77 2.90 4.33
N THR A 65 -2.22 3.98 3.76
CA THR A 65 -0.95 3.94 3.02
C THR A 65 0.22 3.62 3.95
N ILE A 66 0.29 4.26 5.11
CA ILE A 66 1.31 3.99 6.13
C ILE A 66 1.21 2.54 6.60
N ALA A 67 -0.01 2.05 6.86
CA ALA A 67 -0.23 0.66 7.27
C ALA A 67 0.29 -0.34 6.22
N ALA A 68 0.06 -0.08 4.93
CA ALA A 68 0.57 -0.93 3.85
C ALA A 68 2.11 -0.93 3.78
N ILE A 69 2.74 0.24 3.94
CA ILE A 69 4.22 0.35 3.96
C ILE A 69 4.80 -0.41 5.16
N VAL A 70 4.20 -0.23 6.34
CA VAL A 70 4.64 -0.91 7.57
C VAL A 70 4.45 -2.41 7.45
N ALA A 71 3.33 -2.88 6.91
CA ALA A 71 3.10 -4.30 6.67
C ALA A 71 4.13 -4.88 5.68
N GLY A 72 4.43 -4.17 4.60
CA GLY A 72 5.48 -4.52 3.64
C GLY A 72 6.86 -4.61 4.32
N TRP A 73 7.24 -3.58 5.08
CA TRP A 73 8.50 -3.56 5.82
C TRP A 73 8.61 -4.71 6.83
N VAL A 74 7.57 -4.97 7.62
CA VAL A 74 7.53 -6.07 8.59
C VAL A 74 7.64 -7.42 7.89
N SER A 75 6.99 -7.60 6.74
CA SER A 75 7.10 -8.85 5.98
C SER A 75 8.52 -9.12 5.48
N LEU A 76 9.29 -8.08 5.15
CA LEU A 76 10.70 -8.21 4.77
C LEU A 76 11.59 -8.64 5.95
N GLN A 77 11.25 -8.22 7.17
CA GLN A 77 11.99 -8.57 8.40
C GLN A 77 11.73 -10.02 8.88
N ILE A 78 10.68 -10.69 8.39
CA ILE A 78 10.36 -12.09 8.75
C ILE A 78 11.11 -13.08 7.84
N VAL A 79 11.60 -12.60 6.70
CA VAL A 79 12.30 -13.39 5.69
C VAL A 79 13.82 -13.38 5.89
N GLU A 80 14.40 -12.29 6.41
CA GLU A 80 15.80 -12.23 6.89
C GLU A 80 16.00 -13.01 8.20
#